data_AF-A0A8I2H497-F1
#
_entry.id   AF-A0A8I2H497-F1
#
_cell.length_a   1.000
_cell.length_b   1.000
_cell.length_c   1.000
_cell.angle_alpha   90.00
_cell.angle_beta   90.00
_cell.angle_gamma   90.00
#
_symmetry.space_group_name_H-M   'P 1'
#
loop_
_entity.id
_entity.type
_entity.pdbx_description
1 polymer ?
#
loop_
_entity_poly.entity_id
_entity_poly.type
_entity_poly.pdbx_seq_one_letter_code
_entity_poly.pdbx_strand_id
1 'polypeptide(L)'
;MSALTLQFTHAGLDALLSAQARGFKGQISHMAFGDAAYTPSQNQTELRSLKERVAIADSDYQDGESTSLKIAGKFDAPLEYAIREIGVYLDSGEVDTSGEPALILLGVYSKANTTLGYRTPDVKVLQWLTLSLAQLPSESIEVKLGVDNLNLIVDKELAEMTLTQLDTMHRQIKQEFRLQQQETALSELQQLLTSEVARLDTTHAARLDNRVAAFHGLFNAELANVTTVQLDTMNRQTNQEIRLTNLEHQ
;
A
#
# COMPACT_ATOMS: atom_id res chain seq x y z
N MET A 1 42.48 16.83 32.38
CA MET A 1 42.28 16.01 31.16
C MET A 1 41.72 16.93 30.08
N SER A 2 42.45 17.21 28.99
CA SER A 2 41.94 18.06 27.91
C SER A 2 40.76 17.37 27.23
N ALA A 3 39.57 17.95 27.37
CA ALA A 3 38.36 17.54 26.68
C ALA A 3 38.59 17.61 25.17
N LEU A 4 38.00 16.67 24.43
CA LEU A 4 38.04 16.70 22.97
C LEU A 4 37.14 17.85 22.50
N THR A 5 37.74 18.93 22.02
CA THR A 5 37.02 20.13 21.55
C THR A 5 36.94 20.12 20.03
N LEU A 6 35.81 20.54 19.48
CA LEU A 6 35.68 20.77 18.05
C LEU A 6 36.53 21.97 17.67
N GLN A 7 37.39 21.81 16.66
CA GLN A 7 38.08 22.94 16.05
C GLN A 7 37.34 23.34 14.78
N PHE A 8 36.72 24.51 14.79
CA PHE A 8 36.15 25.11 13.59
C PHE A 8 37.25 25.57 12.64
N THR A 9 36.98 25.49 11.34
CA THR A 9 37.85 25.99 10.27
C THR A 9 37.40 27.37 9.82
N HIS A 10 38.33 28.19 9.30
CA HIS A 10 37.99 29.47 8.68
C HIS A 10 37.05 29.26 7.48
N ALA A 11 37.36 28.30 6.60
CA ALA A 11 36.54 28.01 5.43
C ALA A 11 35.09 27.66 5.80
N GLY A 12 34.89 26.88 6.86
CA GLY A 12 33.57 26.52 7.37
C GLY A 12 32.81 27.71 7.94
N LEU A 13 33.47 28.52 8.76
CA LEU A 13 32.87 29.73 9.33
C LEU A 13 32.52 30.75 8.25
N ASP A 14 33.43 31.00 7.29
CA ASP A 14 33.21 31.90 6.17
C ASP A 14 32.04 31.46 5.29
N ALA A 15 31.88 30.15 5.09
CA ALA A 15 30.73 29.58 4.39
C ALA A 15 29.41 29.83 5.13
N LEU A 16 29.39 29.67 6.47
CA LEU A 16 28.21 29.99 7.29
C LEU A 16 27.88 31.49 7.23
N LEU A 17 28.88 32.35 7.38
CA LEU A 17 28.72 33.82 7.28
C LEU A 17 28.19 34.23 5.90
N SER A 18 28.70 33.61 4.84
CA SER A 18 28.28 33.86 3.46
C SER A 18 26.88 33.33 3.16
N ALA A 19 26.47 32.22 3.78
CA ALA A 19 25.10 31.73 3.71
C ALA A 19 24.14 32.70 4.43
N GLN A 20 24.50 33.10 5.66
CA GLN A 20 23.71 34.04 6.47
C GLN A 20 23.53 35.40 5.78
N ALA A 21 24.59 35.93 5.16
CA ALA A 21 24.54 37.16 4.38
C ALA A 21 23.58 37.07 3.18
N ARG A 22 23.34 35.87 2.65
CA ARG A 22 22.37 35.59 1.58
C ARG A 22 20.97 35.26 2.11
N GLY A 23 20.76 35.30 3.43
CA GLY A 23 19.50 34.94 4.06
C GLY A 23 19.25 33.43 4.16
N PHE A 24 20.27 32.60 3.95
CA PHE A 24 20.19 31.14 4.04
C PHE A 24 20.94 30.63 5.28
N LYS A 25 20.51 29.49 5.82
CA LYS A 25 21.22 28.76 6.87
C LYS A 25 22.23 27.81 6.21
N GLY A 26 23.43 27.68 6.77
CA GLY A 26 24.43 26.74 6.28
C GLY A 26 24.03 25.30 6.59
N GLN A 27 24.01 24.45 5.58
CA GLN A 27 23.44 23.10 5.68
C GLN A 27 24.50 22.07 6.03
N ILE A 28 24.50 21.52 7.24
CA ILE A 28 25.39 20.40 7.59
C ILE A 28 24.81 19.13 6.95
N SER A 29 25.60 18.46 6.12
CA SER A 29 25.13 17.35 5.29
C SER A 29 25.93 16.06 5.45
N HIS A 30 27.23 16.14 5.74
CA HIS A 30 28.10 14.98 5.78
C HIS A 30 28.99 14.92 7.02
N MET A 31 29.32 13.70 7.42
CA MET A 31 30.33 13.37 8.43
C MET A 31 31.39 12.49 7.78
N ALA A 32 32.66 12.68 8.14
CA ALA A 32 33.74 11.86 7.66
C ALA A 32 34.67 11.40 8.78
N PHE A 33 35.31 10.26 8.56
CA PHE A 33 36.34 9.72 9.43
C PHE A 33 37.69 9.65 8.72
N GLY A 34 38.74 9.78 9.53
CA GLY A 34 40.11 9.55 9.11
C GLY A 34 40.97 8.89 10.18
N ASP A 35 42.18 8.50 9.79
CA ASP A 35 43.13 7.74 10.63
C ASP A 35 44.37 8.56 11.06
N ALA A 36 44.39 9.87 10.80
CA ALA A 36 45.44 10.75 11.29
C ALA A 36 45.14 11.28 12.70
N ALA A 37 46.14 11.23 13.59
CA ALA A 37 46.05 11.79 14.94
C ALA A 37 46.93 13.04 15.04
N TYR A 38 46.32 14.21 15.15
CA TYR A 38 47.05 15.49 15.19
C TYR A 38 46.25 16.56 15.94
N THR A 39 46.84 17.74 16.16
CA THR A 39 46.10 18.90 16.68
C THR A 39 45.49 19.65 15.50
N PRO A 40 44.15 19.74 15.40
CA PRO A 40 43.47 20.46 14.33
C PRO A 40 43.93 21.92 14.20
N SER A 41 43.95 22.42 12.97
CA SER A 41 44.25 23.82 12.66
C SER A 41 43.04 24.49 12.02
N GLN A 42 42.84 25.78 12.32
CA GLN A 42 41.74 26.57 11.76
C GLN A 42 41.86 26.77 10.24
N ASN A 43 43.06 26.61 9.67
CA ASN A 43 43.30 26.83 8.23
C ASN A 43 43.09 25.57 7.38
N GLN A 44 42.58 24.49 7.98
CA GLN A 44 42.33 23.26 7.24
C GLN A 44 41.06 23.38 6.42
N THR A 45 41.13 22.94 5.17
CA THR A 45 39.99 22.83 4.27
C THR A 45 39.50 21.38 4.14
N GLU A 46 40.34 20.41 4.52
CA GLU A 46 40.09 18.98 4.42
C GLU A 46 40.71 18.22 5.61
N LEU A 47 40.21 17.00 5.86
CA LEU A 47 40.82 16.04 6.79
C LEU A 47 42.19 15.59 6.25
N ARG A 48 43.15 15.28 7.15
CA ARG A 48 44.50 14.92 6.71
C ARG A 48 44.57 13.55 6.07
N SER A 49 43.74 12.62 6.53
CA SER A 49 43.68 11.26 6.02
C SER A 49 42.25 10.75 6.03
N LEU A 50 41.42 11.37 5.18
CA LEU A 50 40.04 10.94 4.97
C LEU A 50 40.00 9.48 4.48
N LYS A 51 39.20 8.65 5.15
CA LYS A 51 38.95 7.25 4.77
C LYS A 51 37.55 7.02 4.28
N GLU A 52 36.59 7.61 4.96
CA GLU A 52 35.18 7.37 4.72
C GLU A 52 34.41 8.65 4.98
N ARG A 53 33.40 8.91 4.16
CA ARG A 53 32.52 10.06 4.28
C ARG A 53 31.10 9.59 3.99
N VAL A 54 30.18 9.94 4.87
CA VAL A 54 28.78 9.52 4.82
C VAL A 54 27.88 10.72 5.01
N ALA A 55 26.70 10.67 4.41
CA ALA A 55 25.66 11.64 4.70
C ALA A 55 25.18 11.48 6.14
N ILE A 56 24.71 12.57 6.73
CA ILE A 56 24.10 12.56 8.07
C ILE A 56 22.80 11.76 8.00
N ALA A 57 22.69 10.76 8.86
CA ALA A 57 21.54 9.85 8.92
C ALA A 57 20.44 10.35 9.85
N ASP A 58 20.81 11.13 10.87
CA ASP A 58 19.84 11.66 11.84
C ASP A 58 20.38 12.95 12.49
N SER A 59 19.47 13.79 12.97
CA SER A 59 19.80 15.00 13.71
C SER A 59 18.71 15.33 14.72
N ASP A 60 19.12 15.56 15.96
CA ASP A 60 18.26 16.10 17.01
C ASP A 60 18.42 17.63 17.04
N TYR A 61 18.25 18.27 15.88
CA TYR A 61 18.27 19.72 15.74
C TYR A 61 16.85 20.27 15.90
N GLN A 62 16.64 21.05 16.96
CA GLN A 62 15.46 21.89 17.11
C GLN A 62 15.89 23.34 16.97
N ASP A 63 15.43 23.98 15.90
CA ASP A 63 15.73 25.37 15.57
C ASP A 63 15.31 26.30 16.72
N GLY A 64 16.21 27.18 17.16
CA GLY A 64 15.90 28.26 18.10
C GLY A 64 15.98 27.99 19.61
N GLU A 65 16.08 26.73 20.09
CA GLU A 65 16.10 26.46 21.55
C GLU A 65 17.41 25.84 22.09
N SER A 66 18.23 25.23 21.24
CA SER A 66 19.37 24.44 21.69
C SER A 66 20.72 25.08 21.36
N THR A 67 21.55 25.34 22.38
CA THR A 67 22.95 25.81 22.23
C THR A 67 23.91 24.72 21.73
N SER A 68 23.39 23.52 21.51
CA SER A 68 24.12 22.35 21.02
C SER A 68 23.32 21.61 19.97
N LEU A 69 23.96 21.30 18.85
CA LEU A 69 23.41 20.49 17.78
C LEU A 69 23.93 19.06 17.91
N LYS A 70 23.04 18.07 17.89
CA LYS A 70 23.42 16.64 17.82
C LYS A 70 23.13 16.09 16.44
N ILE A 71 24.15 15.52 15.81
CA ILE A 71 24.04 14.85 14.50
C ILE A 71 24.56 13.41 14.60
N ALA A 72 24.01 12.52 13.78
CA ALA A 72 24.45 11.13 13.67
C ALA A 72 24.85 10.78 12.24
N GLY A 73 26.03 10.17 12.09
CA GLY A 73 26.44 9.51 10.85
C GLY A 73 26.34 7.99 10.97
N LYS A 74 25.80 7.33 9.94
CA LYS A 74 25.80 5.87 9.82
C LYS A 74 26.94 5.43 8.92
N PHE A 75 27.91 4.73 9.49
CA PHE A 75 29.04 4.14 8.77
C PHE A 75 28.82 2.64 8.68
N ASP A 76 28.61 2.12 7.48
CA ASP A 76 28.37 0.69 7.24
C ASP A 76 29.35 0.03 6.26
N ALA A 77 30.26 0.80 5.66
CA ALA A 77 31.22 0.25 4.70
C ALA A 77 32.14 -0.80 5.35
N PRO A 78 32.53 -1.88 4.64
CA PRO A 78 33.38 -2.94 5.18
C PRO A 78 34.85 -2.51 5.23
N LEU A 79 35.15 -1.47 6.00
CA LEU A 79 36.48 -0.89 6.16
C LEU A 79 37.04 -1.16 7.57
N GLU A 80 38.35 -1.31 7.65
CA GLU A 80 39.07 -1.50 8.91
C GLU A 80 40.14 -0.43 9.09
N TYR A 81 39.99 0.40 10.12
CA TYR A 81 40.96 1.44 10.47
C TYR A 81 40.70 2.00 11.88
N ALA A 82 41.73 2.60 12.47
CA ALA A 82 41.58 3.35 13.72
C ALA A 82 41.03 4.75 13.43
N ILE A 83 39.90 5.09 14.02
CA ILE A 83 39.28 6.41 13.89
C ILE A 83 40.06 7.37 14.80
N ARG A 84 40.68 8.38 14.21
CA ARG A 84 41.55 9.35 14.90
C ARG A 84 41.21 10.81 14.58
N GLU A 85 40.47 11.03 13.50
CA GLU A 85 39.87 12.32 13.18
C GLU A 85 38.43 12.14 12.71
N ILE A 86 37.57 13.08 13.09
CA ILE A 86 36.18 13.17 12.66
C ILE A 86 35.97 14.56 12.08
N GLY A 87 35.53 14.63 10.83
CA GLY A 87 35.21 15.87 10.12
C GLY A 87 33.71 16.04 9.97
N VAL A 88 33.23 17.27 10.13
CA VAL A 88 31.85 17.66 9.84
C VAL A 88 31.87 18.61 8.64
N TYR A 89 30.96 18.40 7.70
CA TYR A 89 30.93 19.13 6.43
C TYR A 89 29.60 19.82 6.19
N LEU A 90 29.68 21.01 5.60
CA LEU A 90 28.58 21.79 5.07
C LEU A 90 28.42 21.51 3.58
N ASP A 91 27.17 21.47 3.12
CA ASP A 91 26.81 21.58 1.73
C ASP A 91 26.94 23.05 1.31
N SER A 92 27.82 23.34 0.34
CA SER A 92 27.98 24.71 -0.18
C SER A 92 26.80 25.13 -1.07
N GLY A 93 25.99 24.16 -1.53
CA GLY A 93 24.96 24.34 -2.54
C GLY A 93 25.48 24.38 -3.97
N GLU A 94 26.80 24.32 -4.16
CA GLU A 94 27.42 24.15 -5.47
C GLU A 94 27.60 22.66 -5.77
N VAL A 95 27.42 22.26 -7.03
CA VAL A 95 27.61 20.88 -7.47
C VAL A 95 28.94 20.83 -8.22
N ASP A 96 29.78 19.85 -7.89
CA ASP A 96 31.04 19.65 -8.59
C ASP A 96 30.82 19.13 -10.03
N THR A 97 31.91 19.03 -10.80
CA THR A 97 31.85 18.53 -12.18
C THR A 97 31.46 17.06 -12.31
N SER A 98 31.42 16.33 -11.18
CA SER A 98 31.03 14.92 -11.07
C SER A 98 29.55 14.74 -10.70
N GLY A 99 28.84 15.83 -10.39
CA GLY A 99 27.46 15.79 -9.92
C GLY A 99 27.30 15.63 -8.41
N GLU A 100 28.39 15.63 -7.66
CA GLU A 100 28.40 15.52 -6.20
C GLU A 100 28.37 16.92 -5.56
N PRO A 101 27.72 17.11 -4.40
CA PRO A 101 27.70 18.40 -3.72
C PRO A 101 29.13 18.79 -3.31
N ALA A 102 29.52 20.02 -3.58
CA ALA A 102 30.77 20.59 -3.09
C ALA A 102 30.64 20.78 -1.57
N LEU A 103 31.52 20.10 -0.82
CA LEU A 103 31.46 20.06 0.63
C LEU A 103 32.54 20.92 1.25
N ILE A 104 32.17 21.77 2.19
CA ILE A 104 33.07 22.64 2.94
C ILE A 104 33.25 22.07 4.34
N LEU A 105 34.49 21.82 4.74
CA LEU A 105 34.79 21.33 6.09
C LEU A 105 34.46 22.39 7.13
N LEU A 106 33.48 22.13 8.00
CA LEU A 106 33.09 23.03 9.09
C LEU A 106 34.04 22.93 10.28
N GLY A 107 34.40 21.72 10.65
CA GLY A 107 35.25 21.50 11.81
C GLY A 107 35.70 20.07 11.97
N VAL A 108 36.74 19.93 12.79
CA VAL A 108 37.44 18.66 13.00
C VAL A 108 37.59 18.37 14.49
N TYR A 109 37.27 17.13 14.86
CA TYR A 109 37.68 16.54 16.13
C TYR A 109 38.90 15.65 15.87
N SER A 110 40.06 16.05 16.36
CA SER A 110 41.24 15.20 16.43
C SER A 110 42.09 15.60 17.62
N LYS A 111 42.95 14.68 18.06
CA LYS A 111 43.93 14.94 19.10
C LYS A 111 45.20 14.14 18.81
N ALA A 112 46.34 14.78 18.98
CA ALA A 112 47.64 14.13 18.77
C ALA A 112 47.77 12.86 19.64
N ASN A 113 48.26 11.78 19.01
CA ASN A 113 48.48 10.47 19.63
C ASN A 113 47.25 9.86 20.34
N THR A 114 46.03 10.24 19.94
CA THR A 114 44.80 9.71 20.53
C THR A 114 43.97 9.00 19.47
N THR A 115 43.51 7.79 19.78
CA THR A 115 42.52 7.07 18.99
C THR A 115 41.14 7.33 19.59
N LEU A 116 40.19 7.76 18.75
CA LEU A 116 38.82 8.07 19.15
C LEU A 116 37.92 6.83 19.13
N GLY A 117 38.20 5.90 18.21
CA GLY A 117 37.47 4.64 18.08
C GLY A 117 38.14 3.69 17.10
N TYR A 118 37.52 2.54 16.86
CA TYR A 118 37.96 1.57 15.88
C TYR A 118 36.82 1.23 14.94
N ARG A 119 37.11 1.29 13.64
CA ARG A 119 36.22 0.81 12.59
C ARG A 119 36.60 -0.63 12.27
N THR A 120 35.64 -1.54 12.38
CA THR A 120 35.78 -2.94 12.00
C THR A 120 34.77 -3.28 10.89
N PRO A 121 35.10 -4.21 9.97
CA PRO A 121 34.28 -4.46 8.78
C PRO A 121 32.90 -5.06 9.10
N ASP A 122 32.78 -5.83 10.19
CA ASP A 122 31.55 -6.55 10.54
C ASP A 122 30.57 -5.73 11.39
N VAL A 123 30.95 -4.54 11.86
CA VAL A 123 30.15 -3.75 12.80
C VAL A 123 29.66 -2.48 12.11
N LYS A 124 28.36 -2.20 12.20
CA LYS A 124 27.80 -0.91 11.81
C LYS A 124 28.05 0.11 12.92
N VAL A 125 28.64 1.25 12.57
CA VAL A 125 28.96 2.30 13.55
C VAL A 125 27.99 3.46 13.37
N LEU A 126 27.21 3.75 14.42
CA LEU A 126 26.43 4.97 14.54
C LEU A 126 27.17 5.96 15.44
N GLN A 127 27.68 7.04 14.86
CA GLN A 127 28.43 8.05 15.60
C GLN A 127 27.57 9.29 15.83
N TRP A 128 27.22 9.51 17.09
CA TRP A 128 26.60 10.75 17.55
C TRP A 128 27.66 11.79 17.85
N LEU A 129 27.43 13.03 17.41
CA LEU A 129 28.33 14.15 17.65
C LEU A 129 27.53 15.36 18.12
N THR A 130 27.96 15.94 19.24
CA THR A 130 27.37 17.17 19.80
C THR A 130 28.26 18.36 19.45
N LEU A 131 27.81 19.18 18.51
CA LEU A 131 28.44 20.44 18.15
C LEU A 131 27.91 21.53 19.09
N SER A 132 28.81 22.30 19.72
CA SER A 132 28.40 23.48 20.46
C SER A 132 28.23 24.66 19.50
N LEU A 133 27.01 25.18 19.41
CA LEU A 133 26.65 26.31 18.54
C LEU A 133 27.00 27.67 19.19
N ALA A 134 27.48 27.67 20.43
CA ALA A 134 27.83 28.89 21.17
C ALA A 134 28.93 29.74 20.50
N GLN A 135 29.71 29.14 19.60
CA GLN A 135 30.78 29.81 18.85
C GLN A 135 30.36 30.18 17.42
N LEU A 136 29.11 29.89 17.03
CA LEU A 136 28.59 30.10 15.69
C LEU A 136 27.63 31.28 15.71
N PRO A 137 27.51 32.06 14.61
CA PRO A 137 26.54 33.13 14.54
C PRO A 137 25.13 32.57 14.73
N SER A 138 24.32 33.26 15.53
CA SER A 138 22.95 32.84 15.84
C SER A 138 22.15 32.51 14.57
N GLU A 139 21.29 31.49 14.60
CA GLU A 139 20.38 31.13 13.48
C GLU A 139 21.07 30.75 12.15
N SER A 140 22.35 30.41 12.14
CA SER A 140 23.11 30.26 10.87
C SER A 140 23.22 28.84 10.33
N ILE A 141 22.58 27.84 10.96
CA ILE A 141 22.78 26.43 10.61
C ILE A 141 21.45 25.69 10.45
N GLU A 142 21.41 24.83 9.44
CA GLU A 142 20.36 23.86 9.17
C GLU A 142 21.03 22.49 8.98
N VAL A 143 20.33 21.38 9.28
CA VAL A 143 20.87 20.04 9.04
C VAL A 143 20.12 19.38 7.90
N LYS A 144 20.86 19.00 6.86
CA LYS A 144 20.33 18.29 5.69
C LYS A 144 20.55 16.80 5.91
N LEU A 145 19.46 16.09 6.18
CA LEU A 145 19.48 14.64 6.33
C LEU A 145 19.64 13.96 4.96
N GLY A 146 20.47 12.92 4.92
CA GLY A 146 20.63 12.06 3.74
C GLY A 146 19.41 11.17 3.50
N VAL A 147 19.40 10.48 2.37
CA VAL A 147 18.36 9.51 1.97
C VAL A 147 18.28 8.29 2.90
N ASP A 148 19.36 8.03 3.65
CA ASP A 148 19.49 6.98 4.66
C ASP A 148 19.06 7.48 6.05
N ASN A 149 17.92 8.18 6.10
CA ASN A 149 17.32 8.58 7.37
C ASN A 149 17.07 7.33 8.21
N LEU A 150 17.46 7.30 9.49
CA LEU A 150 17.19 6.14 10.35
C LEU A 150 15.69 5.80 10.41
N ASN A 151 14.83 6.80 10.18
CA ASN A 151 13.40 6.62 10.01
C ASN A 151 13.02 5.81 8.75
N LEU A 152 13.78 5.97 7.65
CA LEU A 152 13.55 5.24 6.38
C LEU A 152 13.94 3.75 6.45
N ILE A 153 14.82 3.37 7.40
CA ILE A 153 15.09 1.96 7.69
C ILE A 153 13.88 1.31 8.37
N VAL A 154 13.02 2.07 9.07
CA VAL A 154 11.71 1.56 9.51
C VAL A 154 10.72 1.52 8.34
N ASP A 155 10.84 2.48 7.41
CA ASP A 155 9.93 2.58 6.27
C ASP A 155 10.08 1.46 5.25
N LYS A 156 11.25 0.82 5.08
CA LYS A 156 11.39 -0.29 4.13
C LYS A 156 10.65 -1.54 4.59
N GLU A 157 10.87 -1.97 5.83
CA GLU A 157 10.19 -3.11 6.43
C GLU A 157 8.68 -2.84 6.53
N LEU A 158 8.29 -1.60 6.84
CA LEU A 158 6.90 -1.17 6.83
C LEU A 158 6.32 -1.14 5.41
N ALA A 159 7.09 -0.72 4.40
CA ALA A 159 6.70 -0.73 3.00
C ALA A 159 6.52 -2.17 2.49
N GLU A 160 7.42 -3.08 2.82
CA GLU A 160 7.28 -4.52 2.50
C GLU A 160 6.05 -5.13 3.19
N MET A 161 5.78 -4.76 4.45
CA MET A 161 4.55 -5.15 5.15
C MET A 161 3.30 -4.57 4.50
N THR A 162 3.33 -3.31 4.07
CA THR A 162 2.18 -2.68 3.38
C THR A 162 1.95 -3.28 2.01
N LEU A 163 3.00 -3.63 1.26
CA LEU A 163 2.89 -4.32 -0.03
C LEU A 163 2.29 -5.72 0.13
N THR A 164 2.75 -6.50 1.12
CA THR A 164 2.17 -7.83 1.41
C THR A 164 0.73 -7.74 1.90
N GLN A 165 0.39 -6.71 2.68
CA GLN A 165 -0.98 -6.42 3.10
C GLN A 165 -1.87 -6.04 1.90
N LEU A 166 -1.40 -5.15 1.02
CA LEU A 166 -2.11 -4.75 -0.20
C LEU A 166 -2.32 -5.94 -1.14
N ASP A 167 -1.32 -6.79 -1.32
CA ASP A 167 -1.44 -8.03 -2.10
C ASP A 167 -2.49 -8.97 -1.52
N THR A 168 -2.54 -9.08 -0.19
CA THR A 168 -3.54 -9.89 0.51
C THR A 168 -4.93 -9.32 0.32
N MET A 169 -5.11 -8.01 0.50
CA MET A 169 -6.36 -7.32 0.25
C MET A 169 -6.80 -7.44 -1.21
N HIS A 170 -5.88 -7.33 -2.16
CA HIS A 170 -6.16 -7.48 -3.59
C HIS A 170 -6.63 -8.91 -3.94
N ARG A 171 -5.97 -9.93 -3.36
CA ARG A 171 -6.43 -11.32 -3.49
C ARG A 171 -7.81 -11.52 -2.87
N GLN A 172 -8.07 -10.92 -1.72
CA GLN A 172 -9.37 -11.00 -1.04
C GLN A 172 -10.47 -10.35 -1.87
N ILE A 173 -10.26 -9.14 -2.39
CA ILE A 173 -11.21 -8.46 -3.29
C ILE A 173 -11.53 -9.33 -4.52
N LYS A 174 -10.52 -9.96 -5.13
CA LYS A 174 -10.73 -10.91 -6.24
C LYS A 174 -11.52 -12.16 -5.83
N GLN A 175 -11.38 -12.64 -4.60
CA GLN A 175 -12.20 -13.72 -4.06
C GLN A 175 -13.66 -13.28 -3.89
N GLU A 176 -13.89 -12.11 -3.28
CA GLU A 176 -15.23 -11.54 -3.11
C GLU A 176 -15.95 -11.34 -4.46
N PHE A 177 -15.27 -10.81 -5.47
CA PHE A 177 -15.87 -10.68 -6.81
C PHE A 177 -16.27 -12.02 -7.41
N ARG A 178 -15.46 -13.08 -7.21
CA ARG A 178 -15.82 -14.44 -7.68
C ARG A 178 -17.02 -14.99 -6.92
N LEU A 179 -17.09 -14.76 -5.60
CA LEU A 179 -18.23 -15.16 -4.78
C LEU A 179 -19.50 -14.44 -5.23
N GLN A 180 -19.44 -13.12 -5.44
CA GLN A 180 -20.57 -12.33 -5.93
C GLN A 180 -21.06 -12.83 -7.29
N GLN A 181 -20.15 -13.14 -8.23
CA GLN A 181 -20.52 -13.72 -9.52
C GLN A 181 -21.22 -15.08 -9.37
N GLN A 182 -20.75 -15.92 -8.43
CA GLN A 182 -21.39 -17.19 -8.12
C GLN A 182 -22.78 -16.99 -7.52
N GLU A 183 -22.97 -16.03 -6.61
CA GLU A 183 -24.28 -15.70 -6.03
C GLU A 183 -25.27 -15.19 -7.08
N THR A 184 -24.82 -14.33 -8.00
CA THR A 184 -25.66 -13.87 -9.12
C THR A 184 -26.06 -15.06 -10.00
N ALA A 185 -25.12 -15.91 -10.39
CA ALA A 185 -25.42 -17.09 -11.21
C ALA A 185 -26.36 -18.08 -10.51
N LEU A 186 -26.21 -18.28 -9.20
CA LEU A 186 -27.12 -19.10 -8.40
C LEU A 186 -28.52 -18.49 -8.35
N SER A 187 -28.63 -17.17 -8.21
CA SER A 187 -29.90 -16.46 -8.20
C SER A 187 -30.62 -16.55 -9.55
N GLU A 188 -29.89 -16.41 -10.65
CA GLU A 188 -30.43 -16.59 -12.01
C GLU A 188 -30.91 -18.04 -12.23
N LEU A 189 -30.14 -19.03 -11.79
CA LEU A 189 -30.53 -20.44 -11.86
C LEU A 189 -31.80 -20.70 -11.05
N GLN A 190 -31.90 -20.14 -9.84
CA GLN A 190 -33.10 -20.23 -9.01
C GLN A 190 -34.32 -19.62 -9.69
N GLN A 191 -34.15 -18.48 -10.36
CA GLN A 191 -35.23 -17.82 -11.09
C GLN A 191 -35.68 -18.65 -12.30
N LEU A 192 -34.73 -19.21 -13.07
CA LEU A 192 -35.03 -20.14 -14.16
C LEU A 192 -35.79 -21.36 -13.67
N LEU A 193 -35.32 -21.99 -12.58
CA LEU A 193 -35.97 -23.15 -12.00
C LEU A 193 -37.40 -22.83 -11.54
N THR A 194 -37.60 -21.68 -10.89
CA THR A 194 -38.93 -21.22 -10.46
C THR A 194 -39.86 -20.99 -11.66
N SER A 195 -39.34 -20.37 -12.73
CA SER A 195 -40.13 -20.15 -13.94
C SER A 195 -40.50 -21.46 -14.63
N GLU A 196 -39.59 -22.45 -14.63
CA GLU A 196 -39.85 -23.74 -15.25
C GLU A 196 -40.89 -24.55 -14.47
N VAL A 197 -40.83 -24.51 -13.13
CA VAL A 197 -41.87 -25.11 -12.27
C VAL A 197 -43.23 -24.49 -12.56
N ALA A 198 -43.34 -23.16 -12.64
CA ALA A 198 -44.59 -22.47 -12.96
C ALA A 198 -45.13 -22.84 -14.37
N ARG A 199 -44.24 -23.01 -15.35
CA ARG A 199 -44.61 -23.46 -16.70
C ARG A 199 -45.11 -24.91 -16.69
N LEU A 200 -44.49 -25.78 -15.92
CA LEU A 200 -44.92 -27.16 -15.76
C LEU A 200 -46.30 -27.24 -15.12
N ASP A 201 -46.54 -26.48 -14.05
CA ASP A 201 -47.83 -26.44 -13.36
C ASP A 201 -48.96 -25.95 -14.26
N THR A 202 -48.74 -24.84 -14.99
CA THR A 202 -49.73 -24.30 -15.94
C THR A 202 -50.01 -25.26 -17.09
N THR A 203 -48.99 -25.92 -17.62
CA THR A 203 -49.16 -26.91 -18.69
C THR A 203 -49.90 -28.15 -18.18
N HIS A 204 -49.61 -28.59 -16.95
CA HIS A 204 -50.30 -29.73 -16.32
C HIS A 204 -51.77 -29.40 -16.05
N ALA A 205 -52.07 -28.21 -15.53
CA ALA A 205 -53.43 -27.72 -15.34
C ALA A 205 -54.19 -27.69 -16.68
N ALA A 206 -53.62 -27.07 -17.72
CA ALA A 206 -54.23 -27.00 -19.04
C ALA A 206 -54.48 -28.38 -19.66
N ARG A 207 -53.57 -29.35 -19.46
CA ARG A 207 -53.78 -30.74 -19.90
C ARG A 207 -54.93 -31.40 -19.14
N LEU A 208 -55.05 -31.16 -17.84
CA LEU A 208 -56.14 -31.70 -17.03
C LEU A 208 -57.49 -31.11 -17.49
N ASP A 209 -57.55 -29.80 -17.66
CA ASP A 209 -58.75 -29.09 -18.13
C ASP A 209 -59.18 -29.57 -19.50
N ASN A 210 -58.25 -29.72 -20.45
CA ASN A 210 -58.55 -30.27 -21.78
C ASN A 210 -59.07 -31.71 -21.70
N ARG A 211 -58.53 -32.55 -20.81
CA ARG A 211 -59.02 -33.92 -20.60
C ARG A 211 -60.43 -33.92 -20.01
N VAL A 212 -60.70 -33.06 -19.03
CA VAL A 212 -62.03 -32.92 -18.40
C VAL A 212 -63.03 -32.42 -19.44
N ALA A 213 -62.70 -31.38 -20.20
CA ALA A 213 -63.55 -30.85 -21.27
C ALA A 213 -63.83 -31.90 -22.37
N ALA A 214 -62.82 -32.64 -22.80
CA ALA A 214 -62.99 -33.73 -23.76
C ALA A 214 -63.90 -34.84 -23.20
N PHE A 215 -63.74 -35.20 -21.93
CA PHE A 215 -64.62 -36.18 -21.28
C PHE A 215 -66.07 -35.69 -21.22
N HIS A 216 -66.30 -34.44 -20.82
CA HIS A 216 -67.65 -33.84 -20.84
C HIS A 216 -68.25 -33.81 -22.24
N GLY A 217 -67.47 -33.50 -23.28
CA GLY A 217 -67.92 -33.52 -24.67
C GLY A 217 -68.36 -34.90 -25.12
N LEU A 218 -67.55 -35.93 -24.85
CA LEU A 218 -67.88 -37.33 -25.14
C LEU A 218 -69.13 -37.79 -24.38
N PHE A 219 -69.22 -37.47 -23.09
CA PHE A 219 -70.37 -37.83 -22.26
C PHE A 219 -71.67 -37.19 -22.76
N ASN A 220 -71.63 -35.90 -23.11
CA ASN A 220 -72.79 -35.20 -23.66
C ASN A 220 -73.21 -35.74 -25.03
N ALA A 221 -72.24 -36.11 -25.89
CA ALA A 221 -72.53 -36.73 -27.18
C ALA A 221 -73.21 -38.10 -27.01
N GLU A 222 -72.74 -38.91 -26.05
CA GLU A 222 -73.35 -40.20 -25.73
C GLU A 222 -74.76 -40.04 -25.15
N LEU A 223 -74.98 -39.09 -24.24
CA LEU A 223 -76.31 -38.73 -23.73
C LEU A 223 -77.27 -38.31 -24.85
N ALA A 224 -76.79 -37.49 -25.79
CA ALA A 224 -77.57 -37.07 -26.95
C ALA A 224 -77.94 -38.27 -27.83
N ASN A 225 -77.01 -39.21 -28.05
CA ASN A 225 -77.26 -40.41 -28.82
C ASN A 225 -78.24 -41.37 -28.12
N VAL A 226 -78.13 -41.56 -26.80
CA VAL A 226 -79.08 -42.38 -26.04
C VAL A 226 -80.49 -41.77 -26.08
N THR A 227 -80.60 -40.45 -25.93
CA THR A 227 -81.90 -39.77 -25.98
C THR A 227 -82.55 -39.84 -27.36
N THR A 228 -81.79 -39.70 -28.46
CA THR A 228 -82.34 -39.88 -29.81
C THR A 228 -82.80 -41.32 -30.06
N VAL A 229 -81.99 -42.32 -29.67
CA VAL A 229 -82.35 -43.74 -29.79
C VAL A 229 -83.62 -44.05 -28.99
N GLN A 230 -83.75 -43.49 -27.79
CA GLN A 230 -84.93 -43.68 -26.96
C GLN A 230 -86.17 -43.01 -27.54
N LEU A 231 -86.03 -41.79 -28.10
CA LEU A 231 -87.12 -41.09 -28.79
C LEU A 231 -87.59 -41.86 -30.02
N ASP A 232 -86.67 -42.41 -30.82
CA ASP A 232 -86.98 -43.26 -31.97
C ASP A 232 -87.68 -44.55 -31.57
N THR A 233 -87.29 -45.13 -30.44
CA THR A 233 -87.91 -46.34 -29.90
C THR A 233 -89.34 -46.05 -29.43
N MET A 234 -89.55 -44.95 -28.70
CA MET A 234 -90.89 -44.51 -28.28
C MET A 234 -91.77 -44.20 -29.50
N ASN A 235 -91.27 -43.46 -30.49
CA ASN A 235 -92.02 -43.18 -31.72
C ASN A 235 -92.40 -44.46 -32.48
N ARG A 236 -91.50 -45.45 -32.53
CA ARG A 236 -91.82 -46.77 -33.11
C ARG A 236 -92.91 -47.49 -32.32
N GLN A 237 -92.85 -47.48 -30.99
CA GLN A 237 -93.88 -48.08 -30.12
C GLN A 237 -95.23 -47.39 -30.32
N THR A 238 -95.29 -46.05 -30.25
CA THR A 238 -96.52 -45.29 -30.48
C THR A 238 -97.13 -45.58 -31.86
N ASN A 239 -96.29 -45.63 -32.91
CA ASN A 239 -96.76 -45.97 -34.26
C ASN A 239 -97.25 -47.42 -34.37
N GLN A 240 -96.69 -48.35 -33.60
CA GLN A 240 -97.19 -49.73 -33.52
C GLN A 240 -98.53 -49.78 -32.79
N GLU A 241 -98.69 -49.08 -31.67
CA GLU A 241 -99.96 -48.99 -30.94
C GLU A 241 -101.07 -48.39 -31.82
N ILE A 242 -100.81 -47.27 -32.51
CA ILE A 242 -101.78 -46.67 -33.44
C ILE A 242 -102.20 -47.66 -34.53
N ARG A 243 -101.25 -48.44 -35.08
CA ARG A 243 -101.57 -49.47 -36.08
C ARG A 243 -102.44 -50.57 -35.50
N LEU A 244 -102.16 -51.04 -34.29
CA LEU A 244 -102.96 -52.06 -33.62
C LEU A 244 -104.38 -51.55 -33.35
N THR A 245 -104.54 -50.32 -32.85
CA THR A 245 -105.87 -49.72 -32.60
C THR A 245 -106.68 -49.56 -33.89
N ASN A 246 -106.05 -49.21 -35.01
CA ASN A 246 -106.72 -49.10 -36.31
C ASN A 246 -107.12 -50.47 -36.89
N LEU A 247 -106.42 -51.54 -36.54
CA LEU A 247 -106.75 -52.92 -36.90
C LEU A 247 -107.91 -53.49 -36.06
N GLU A 248 -108.09 -53.03 -34.82
CA GLU A 248 -109.23 -53.40 -33.96
C GLU A 248 -110.54 -52.70 -34.33
N HIS A 249 -110.50 -51.68 -35.21
CA HIS A 249 -111.67 -50.92 -35.69
C HIS A 249 -112.12 -51.26 -37.11
N GLN A 250 -111.60 -52.35 -37.72
CA GLN A 250 -112.09 -52.93 -38.98
C GLN A 250 -112.85 -54.23 -38.73
#